data_AF-A0A2G6D4D5-F1
#
_entry.id   AF-A0A2G6D4D5-F1
#
_cell.length_a   1.000
_cell.length_b   1.000
_cell.length_c   1.000
_cell.angle_alpha   90.00
_cell.angle_beta   90.00
_cell.angle_gamma   90.00
#
_symmetry.space_group_name_H-M   'P 1'
#
loop_
_entity.id
_entity.type
_entity.pdbx_description
1 polymer ?
#
loop_
_entity_poly.entity_id
_entity_poly.type
_entity_poly.pdbx_seq_one_letter_code
_entity_poly.pdbx_strand_id
1 'polypeptide(L)'
;MSGCSSTKYGAAKIVSIPKGAEVVNLKDNSHLGATPIKVSFSGESDTAEFVTIQLRKPGYSDKITSFWINRRHDTEQTAEDNAIDITVELEKK
;
A
#
# COMPACT_ATOMS: atom_id res chain seq x y z
N MET A 1 3.02 14.57 -30.89
CA MET A 1 1.64 14.28 -30.47
C MET A 1 1.69 13.89 -29.01
N SER A 2 1.05 14.68 -28.15
CA SER A 2 1.07 14.52 -26.70
C SER A 2 0.42 13.19 -26.29
N GLY A 3 1.20 12.25 -25.80
CA GLY A 3 0.69 11.03 -25.20
C GLY A 3 0.10 11.37 -23.84
N CYS A 4 -1.22 11.51 -23.76
CA CYS A 4 -1.92 11.51 -22.48
C CYS A 4 -1.72 10.13 -21.84
N SER A 5 -0.73 9.97 -20.96
CA SER A 5 -0.77 8.87 -20.00
C SER A 5 -1.95 9.18 -19.08
N SER A 6 -3.05 8.44 -19.22
CA SER A 6 -4.17 8.55 -18.28
C SER A 6 -3.66 8.08 -16.92
N THR A 7 -3.75 8.93 -15.90
CA THR A 7 -3.48 8.50 -14.52
C THR A 7 -4.41 7.35 -14.16
N LYS A 8 -3.83 6.25 -13.69
CA LYS A 8 -4.57 5.08 -13.19
C LYS A 8 -4.23 4.84 -11.73
N TYR A 9 -5.12 4.10 -11.08
CA TYR A 9 -5.08 3.82 -9.67
C TYR A 9 -5.03 2.31 -9.42
N GLY A 10 -4.29 1.92 -8.39
CA GLY A 10 -4.38 0.64 -7.71
C GLY A 10 -4.41 0.87 -6.20
N ALA A 11 -4.89 -0.09 -5.42
CA ALA A 11 -4.96 0.09 -3.97
C ALA A 11 -4.60 -1.19 -3.21
N ALA A 12 -4.12 -1.00 -1.98
CA ALA A 12 -3.88 -2.06 -1.02
C ALA A 12 -4.66 -1.80 0.26
N LYS A 13 -5.26 -2.84 0.82
CA LYS A 13 -5.78 -2.86 2.18
C LYS A 13 -4.77 -3.57 3.07
N ILE A 14 -4.12 -2.80 3.93
CA ILE A 14 -3.01 -3.25 4.77
C ILE A 14 -3.54 -3.48 6.19
N VAL A 15 -3.40 -4.70 6.67
CA VAL A 15 -3.84 -5.14 8.00
C VAL A 15 -2.65 -5.75 8.73
N SER A 16 -2.47 -5.40 10.00
CA SER A 16 -1.53 -6.09 10.88
C SER A 16 -2.24 -6.84 11.99
N ILE A 17 -1.56 -7.87 12.51
CA ILE A 17 -1.98 -8.63 13.68
C ILE A 17 -0.85 -8.52 14.73
N PRO A 18 -1.05 -7.80 15.85
CA PRO A 18 -2.23 -6.99 16.18
C PRO A 18 -2.34 -5.70 15.34
N LYS A 19 -3.56 -5.13 15.30
CA LYS A 19 -3.86 -3.86 14.61
C LYS A 19 -3.15 -2.66 15.23
N GLY A 20 -3.15 -1.52 14.54
CA GLY A 20 -2.56 -0.27 14.99
C GLY A 20 -1.04 -0.27 14.87
N ALA A 21 -0.52 -0.88 13.80
CA ALA A 21 0.86 -0.71 13.38
C ALA A 21 0.94 0.47 12.42
N GLU A 22 1.92 1.33 12.62
CA GLU A 22 2.25 2.39 11.67
C GLU A 22 2.77 1.75 10.37
N VAL A 23 2.33 2.28 9.24
CA VAL A 23 2.74 1.83 7.91
C VAL A 23 3.56 2.94 7.25
N VAL A 24 4.80 2.61 6.88
CA VAL A 24 5.73 3.52 6.22
C VAL A 24 6.08 2.97 4.85
N ASN A 25 5.99 3.80 3.80
CA ASN A 25 6.48 3.45 2.47
C ASN A 25 8.00 3.62 2.42
N LEU A 26 8.74 2.57 2.11
CA LEU A 26 10.21 2.62 2.08
C LEU A 26 10.77 3.27 0.80
N LYS A 27 9.94 3.53 -0.21
CA LYS A 27 10.36 4.23 -1.42
C LYS A 27 10.70 5.70 -1.15
N ASP A 28 9.90 6.37 -0.33
CA ASP A 28 9.96 7.81 -0.07
C ASP A 28 9.90 8.18 1.42
N ASN A 29 9.89 7.18 2.31
CA ASN A 29 9.71 7.34 3.76
C ASN A 29 8.39 8.03 4.17
N SER A 30 7.38 8.04 3.29
CA SER A 30 6.07 8.60 3.62
C SER A 30 5.32 7.74 4.63
N HIS A 31 4.60 8.40 5.53
CA HIS A 31 3.70 7.76 6.50
C HIS A 31 2.34 7.55 5.83
N LEU A 32 1.96 6.28 5.63
CA LEU A 32 0.70 5.93 4.98
C LEU A 32 -0.47 5.90 5.97
N GLY A 33 -0.18 5.78 7.27
CA GLY A 33 -1.16 5.77 8.37
C GLY A 33 -0.97 4.56 9.29
N ALA A 34 -2.05 4.08 9.90
CA ALA A 34 -2.02 2.95 10.85
C ALA A 34 -3.01 1.85 10.46
N THR A 35 -2.62 0.59 10.63
CA THR A 35 -3.45 -0.56 10.26
C THR A 35 -4.70 -0.69 11.16
N PRO A 36 -5.85 -1.15 10.61
CA PRO A 36 -6.10 -1.45 9.20
C PRO A 36 -6.28 -0.16 8.38
N ILE A 37 -5.69 -0.10 7.20
CA ILE A 37 -5.77 1.06 6.31
C ILE A 37 -5.92 0.64 4.85
N LYS A 38 -6.65 1.42 4.06
CA LYS A 38 -6.63 1.35 2.59
C LYS A 38 -5.76 2.49 2.06
N VAL A 39 -4.88 2.17 1.12
CA VAL A 39 -3.99 3.14 0.50
C VAL A 39 -4.11 3.01 -1.01
N SER A 40 -4.39 4.14 -1.68
CA SER A 40 -4.41 4.24 -3.12
C SER A 40 -3.03 4.67 -3.65
N PHE A 41 -2.67 4.17 -4.82
CA PHE A 41 -1.43 4.48 -5.52
C PHE A 41 -1.77 4.91 -6.95
N SER A 42 -1.56 6.18 -7.26
CA SER A 42 -1.74 6.74 -8.60
C SER A 42 -0.46 6.65 -9.43
N GLY A 43 -0.57 6.52 -10.74
CA GLY A 43 0.59 6.52 -11.63
C GLY A 43 0.19 6.38 -13.10
N GLU A 44 1.18 6.14 -13.95
CA GLU A 44 0.95 5.89 -15.37
C GLU A 44 0.11 4.63 -15.60
N SER A 45 -0.72 4.66 -16.63
CA SER A 45 -1.60 3.54 -17.02
C SER A 45 -0.83 2.26 -17.29
N ASP A 46 -1.44 1.13 -16.91
CA ASP A 46 -0.96 -0.23 -17.20
C ASP A 46 0.44 -0.54 -16.66
N THR A 47 0.89 0.24 -15.67
CA THR A 47 2.11 -0.03 -14.92
C THR A 47 1.80 -0.80 -13.65
N ALA A 48 2.63 -1.81 -13.37
CA ALA A 48 2.70 -2.44 -12.06
C ALA A 48 3.79 -1.73 -11.24
N GLU A 49 3.49 -1.34 -10.01
CA GLU A 49 4.47 -0.81 -9.07
C GLU A 49 4.81 -1.85 -8.00
N PHE A 50 6.11 -2.07 -7.78
CA PHE A 50 6.59 -2.85 -6.64
C PHE A 50 6.69 -1.94 -5.42
N VAL A 51 5.75 -2.10 -4.49
CA VAL A 51 5.68 -1.32 -3.26
C VAL A 51 6.34 -2.10 -2.14
N THR A 52 7.18 -1.44 -1.35
CA THR A 52 7.77 -2.01 -0.12
C THR A 52 7.39 -1.14 1.05
N ILE A 53 6.78 -1.74 2.07
CA ILE A 53 6.37 -1.05 3.29
C ILE A 53 7.06 -1.65 4.51
N GLN A 54 7.20 -0.83 5.54
CA GLN A 54 7.58 -1.25 6.87
C GLN A 54 6.41 -1.03 7.82
N LEU A 55 6.10 -2.04 8.62
CA LEU A 55 5.15 -1.96 9.70
C LEU A 55 5.90 -1.81 11.03
N ARG A 56 5.54 -0.78 11.80
CA ARG A 56 6.16 -0.46 13.09
C ARG A 56 5.10 -0.45 14.18
N LYS A 57 5.35 -1.15 15.28
CA LYS A 57 4.46 -1.13 16.45
C LYS A 57 5.27 -1.25 17.74
N PRO A 58 5.06 -0.37 18.74
CA PRO A 58 5.72 -0.48 20.04
C PRO A 58 5.48 -1.86 20.67
N GLY A 59 6.56 -2.50 21.16
CA GLY A 59 6.52 -3.85 21.73
C GLY A 59 6.59 -5.00 20.71
N TYR A 60 6.68 -4.69 19.41
CA TYR A 60 6.79 -5.68 18.33
C TYR A 60 8.01 -5.40 17.46
N SER A 61 8.52 -6.44 16.81
CA SER A 61 9.59 -6.34 15.82
C SER A 61 9.06 -5.67 14.56
N ASP A 62 9.88 -4.82 13.97
CA ASP A 62 9.53 -4.18 12.71
C ASP A 62 9.45 -5.24 11.62
N LYS A 63 8.43 -5.15 10.76
CA LYS A 63 8.24 -6.11 9.67
C LYS A 63 8.26 -5.37 8.34
N ILE A 64 9.08 -5.84 7.41
CA ILE A 64 9.11 -5.34 6.03
C ILE A 64 8.34 -6.33 5.16
N THR A 65 7.47 -5.80 4.29
CA THR A 65 6.76 -6.60 3.29
C THR A 65 6.71 -5.85 1.97
N SER A 66 6.67 -6.59 0.87
CA SER A 66 6.60 -6.04 -0.47
C SER A 66 5.50 -6.71 -1.27
N PHE A 67 4.86 -5.94 -2.15
CA PHE A 67 3.77 -6.41 -2.99
C PHE A 67 3.70 -5.60 -4.28
N TRP A 68 3.08 -6.19 -5.31
CA TRP A 68 2.82 -5.53 -6.58
C TRP A 68 1.45 -4.85 -6.55
N ILE A 69 1.39 -3.60 -7.00
CA ILE A 69 0.15 -2.86 -7.22
C ILE A 69 -0.04 -2.65 -8.72
N ASN A 70 -1.15 -3.19 -9.24
CA ASN A 70 -1.55 -3.01 -10.63
C ASN A 70 -2.44 -1.77 -10.75
N ARG A 71 -1.98 -0.75 -11.46
CA ARG A 71 -2.73 0.50 -11.68
C ARG A 71 -3.61 0.40 -12.90
N ARG A 72 -4.79 -0.20 -12.71
CA ARG A 72 -5.74 -0.49 -13.79
C ARG A 72 -7.08 0.23 -13.67
N HIS A 73 -7.31 0.93 -12.57
CA HIS A 73 -8.59 1.58 -12.28
C HIS A 73 -8.57 3.07 -12.65
N ASP A 74 -9.69 3.59 -13.14
CA ASP A 74 -9.84 4.99 -13.56
C ASP A 74 -9.98 5.96 -12.38
N THR A 75 -10.48 5.47 -11.25
CA THR A 75 -10.71 6.29 -10.06
C THR A 75 -10.13 5.63 -8.82
N GLU A 76 -9.73 6.48 -7.87
CA GLU A 76 -9.27 6.06 -6.54
C GLU A 76 -10.32 5.20 -5.83
N GLN A 77 -11.59 5.63 -5.82
CA GLN A 77 -12.68 4.87 -5.21
C GLN A 77 -12.79 3.45 -5.78
N THR A 78 -12.76 3.31 -7.12
CA THR A 78 -12.82 1.99 -7.75
C THR A 78 -11.62 1.13 -7.38
N ALA A 79 -10.44 1.74 -7.27
CA ALA A 79 -9.24 1.03 -6.83
C ALA A 79 -9.38 0.54 -5.39
N GLU A 80 -9.87 1.38 -4.48
CA GLU A 80 -10.09 1.03 -3.06
C GLU A 80 -11.16 -0.05 -2.86
N ASP A 81 -12.18 -0.08 -3.70
CA ASP A 81 -13.20 -1.14 -3.72
C ASP A 81 -12.63 -2.47 -4.21
N ASN A 82 -11.56 -2.42 -5.01
CA ASN A 82 -10.84 -3.57 -5.56
C ASN A 82 -9.44 -3.74 -4.95
N ALA A 83 -9.22 -3.21 -3.74
CA ALA A 83 -7.91 -3.23 -3.10
C ALA A 83 -7.42 -4.66 -2.84
N ILE A 84 -6.14 -4.92 -3.07
CA ILE A 84 -5.54 -6.20 -2.70
C ILE A 84 -5.37 -6.27 -1.18
N ASP A 85 -5.64 -7.44 -0.59
CA ASP A 85 -5.50 -7.65 0.84
C ASP A 85 -4.06 -8.02 1.21
N ILE A 86 -3.43 -7.20 2.05
CA ILE A 86 -2.09 -7.43 2.60
C ILE A 86 -2.22 -7.60 4.11
N THR A 87 -2.05 -8.84 4.59
CA THR A 87 -2.08 -9.14 6.03
C THR A 87 -0.68 -9.49 6.52
N VAL A 88 -0.27 -8.86 7.63
CA VAL A 88 1.07 -9.03 8.21
C VAL A 88 0.96 -9.37 9.70
N GLU A 89 1.49 -10.51 10.09
CA GLU A 89 1.64 -10.87 11.50
C GLU A 89 2.90 -10.23 12.08
N LEU A 90 2.75 -9.58 13.23
CA LEU A 90 3.85 -8.95 13.95
C LEU A 90 4.31 -9.86 15.08
N GLU A 91 5.61 -10.09 15.11
CA GLU A 91 6.26 -10.86 16.16
C GLU A 91 6.55 -9.94 17.35
N LYS A 92 6.23 -10.40 18.56
CA LYS A 92 6.53 -9.67 19.78
C LYS A 92 8.05 -9.62 20.00
N LYS A 93 8.56 -8.48 20.47
CA LYS A 93 9.95 -8.34 20.92
C LYS A 93 10.22 -9.11 22.20
#